data_AF-A0A2N0NIY7-F1
#
_entry.id   AF-A0A2N0NIY7-F1
#
_cell.length_a   1.000
_cell.length_b   1.000
_cell.length_c   1.000
_cell.angle_alpha   90.00
_cell.angle_beta   90.00
_cell.angle_gamma   90.00
#
_symmetry.space_group_name_H-M   'P 1'
#
loop_
_entity.id
_entity.type
_entity.pdbx_description
1 polymer ?
#
loop_
_entity_poly.entity_id
_entity_poly.type
_entity_poly.pdbx_seq_one_letter_code
_entity_poly.pdbx_strand_id
1 'polypeptide(L)'
;MKQLEKGKIFKINGQDSLIIASIGQITADLLQGNDLTGVKRHIAVKGCRSCQATRDIFTNPNLDIAAISRYHHVTDTQFEEINLATTIVGQKSIATNYGLCTKKSILDHLKRERHLQTPQDVYHLTTGKIQRLLSITMNLLSQEGKKKFLEIWKHFEYPKQWHKLPNPVGHHDSFMMSDCLRLAMMMPFILNRFLEPSCIKKLDLSTIQQRCNVNQGNAATRIIITCWKTIAETTAFIFKESFSKDDYMELQRCLETEMIILSQAFEEFSNLPNLHANFHLVKNAKTFATLINSSVGVKEIVHKIFKEMVPKMNRKNIELDLMKRYTTLFALRHLIDGGIDPRISKFCEGFTNLSDDFAQIAGDWFIIEEQPYDSNIETNG
;
A
#
# COMPACT_ATOMS: atom_id res chain seq x y z
N MET A 1 4.49 -22.60 -14.89
CA MET A 1 4.32 -22.71 -13.42
C MET A 1 4.09 -24.15 -12.95
N LYS A 2 2.99 -24.84 -13.26
CA LYS A 2 2.73 -26.22 -12.75
C LYS A 2 3.87 -27.23 -12.97
N GLN A 3 4.56 -27.16 -14.12
CA GLN A 3 5.74 -27.99 -14.37
C GLN A 3 6.92 -27.63 -13.46
N LEU A 4 7.10 -26.34 -13.14
CA LEU A 4 8.15 -25.85 -12.26
C LEU A 4 7.84 -26.14 -10.78
N GLU A 5 6.58 -26.14 -10.36
CA GLU A 5 6.17 -26.53 -8.98
C GLU A 5 6.49 -28.00 -8.66
N LYS A 6 6.60 -28.84 -9.69
CA LYS A 6 6.99 -30.25 -9.58
C LYS A 6 8.50 -30.46 -9.68
N GLY A 7 9.25 -29.40 -9.99
CA GLY A 7 10.65 -29.49 -10.36
C GLY A 7 10.84 -29.90 -11.81
N LYS A 8 11.75 -29.22 -12.51
CA LYS A 8 12.20 -29.59 -13.86
C LYS A 8 13.69 -29.38 -13.97
N ILE A 9 14.38 -30.33 -14.61
CA ILE A 9 15.81 -30.22 -14.89
C ILE A 9 16.00 -29.26 -16.07
N PHE A 10 16.87 -28.27 -15.88
CA PHE A 10 17.33 -27.34 -16.90
C PHE A 10 18.83 -27.41 -17.02
N LYS A 11 19.35 -27.29 -18.25
CA LYS A 11 20.78 -27.14 -18.47
C LYS A 11 21.15 -25.66 -18.34
N ILE A 12 21.77 -25.29 -17.22
CA ILE A 12 22.19 -23.92 -16.91
C ILE A 12 23.72 -23.91 -16.87
N ASN A 13 24.35 -23.08 -17.70
CA ASN A 13 25.82 -23.02 -17.83
C ASN A 13 26.48 -24.40 -18.07
N GLY A 14 25.82 -25.27 -18.84
CA GLY A 14 26.32 -26.62 -19.15
C GLY A 14 26.07 -27.67 -18.07
N GLN A 15 25.55 -27.28 -16.90
CA GLN A 15 25.23 -28.18 -15.80
C GLN A 15 23.72 -28.44 -15.71
N ASP A 16 23.34 -29.67 -15.36
CA ASP A 16 21.96 -30.01 -15.07
C ASP A 16 21.58 -29.46 -13.68
N SER A 17 20.60 -28.56 -13.66
CA SER A 17 20.07 -27.93 -12.44
C SER A 17 18.59 -28.27 -12.28
N LEU A 18 18.21 -28.75 -11.09
CA LEU A 18 16.81 -28.91 -10.72
C LEU A 18 16.22 -27.55 -10.37
N ILE A 19 15.29 -27.06 -11.18
CA ILE A 19 14.60 -25.80 -10.95
C ILE A 19 13.20 -26.08 -10.42
N ILE A 20 12.93 -25.58 -9.22
CA ILE A 20 11.62 -25.56 -8.59
C ILE A 20 11.19 -24.10 -8.46
N ALA A 21 9.98 -23.79 -8.92
CA ALA A 21 9.41 -22.45 -8.76
C ALA A 21 8.00 -22.54 -8.19
N SER A 22 7.73 -21.71 -7.19
CA SER A 22 6.42 -21.53 -6.57
C SER A 22 6.04 -20.05 -6.56
N ILE A 23 4.77 -19.76 -6.28
CA ILE A 23 4.37 -18.40 -5.93
C ILE A 23 5.09 -18.01 -4.64
N GLY A 24 5.70 -16.84 -4.61
CA GLY A 24 6.23 -16.22 -3.39
C GLY A 24 5.16 -15.36 -2.71
N GLN A 25 4.69 -14.35 -3.43
CA GLN A 25 3.70 -13.37 -2.97
C GLN A 25 2.85 -12.87 -4.13
N ILE A 26 1.58 -12.59 -3.86
CA ILE A 26 0.64 -11.93 -4.76
C ILE A 26 0.28 -10.59 -4.14
N THR A 27 0.73 -9.51 -4.76
CA THR A 27 0.29 -8.16 -4.41
C THR A 27 -0.96 -7.82 -5.21
N ALA A 28 -2.03 -7.42 -4.54
CA ALA A 28 -3.27 -7.02 -5.17
C ALA A 28 -3.99 -6.04 -4.25
N ASP A 29 -4.76 -5.14 -4.85
CA ASP A 29 -5.64 -4.23 -4.09
C ASP A 29 -6.67 -5.01 -3.25
N LEU A 30 -7.48 -4.30 -2.46
CA LEU A 30 -8.45 -4.94 -1.57
C LEU A 30 -9.46 -5.84 -2.32
N LEU A 31 -9.95 -5.42 -3.48
CA LEU A 31 -10.99 -6.14 -4.22
C LEU A 31 -10.39 -7.33 -4.96
N GLN A 32 -9.34 -7.10 -5.73
CA GLN A 32 -8.64 -8.14 -6.48
C GLN A 32 -8.02 -9.17 -5.52
N GLY A 33 -7.44 -8.76 -4.40
CA GLY A 33 -6.89 -9.68 -3.41
C GLY A 33 -7.95 -10.62 -2.82
N ASN A 34 -9.18 -10.13 -2.61
CA ASN A 34 -10.30 -10.97 -2.16
C ASN A 34 -10.74 -11.96 -3.24
N ASP A 35 -10.88 -11.50 -4.49
CA ASP A 35 -11.22 -12.37 -5.61
C ASP A 35 -10.16 -13.46 -5.81
N LEU A 36 -8.87 -13.13 -5.65
CA LEU A 36 -7.76 -14.08 -5.77
C LEU A 36 -7.68 -15.08 -4.62
N THR A 37 -8.21 -14.76 -3.43
CA THR A 37 -8.27 -15.68 -2.28
C THR A 37 -9.60 -16.44 -2.19
N GLY A 38 -10.55 -16.15 -3.08
CA GLY A 38 -11.89 -16.74 -3.06
C GLY A 38 -12.75 -16.21 -1.90
N VAL A 39 -12.41 -15.07 -1.33
CA VAL A 39 -13.15 -14.41 -0.24
C VAL A 39 -14.08 -13.37 -0.85
N LYS A 40 -15.30 -13.23 -0.31
CA LYS A 40 -16.22 -12.19 -0.75
C LYS A 40 -15.62 -10.81 -0.52
N ARG A 41 -16.04 -9.82 -1.30
CA ARG A 41 -15.58 -8.43 -1.19
C ARG A 41 -15.81 -7.87 0.22
N HIS A 42 -15.07 -6.80 0.54
CA HIS A 42 -15.05 -6.14 1.86
C HIS A 42 -16.43 -5.70 2.40
N ILE A 43 -17.45 -5.60 1.55
CA ILE A 43 -18.84 -5.25 1.93
C ILE A 43 -19.55 -6.43 2.62
N ALA A 44 -19.09 -7.67 2.41
CA ALA A 44 -19.67 -8.86 3.03
C ALA A 44 -19.48 -8.87 4.55
N VAL A 45 -20.38 -9.58 5.25
CA VAL A 45 -20.34 -9.75 6.72
C VAL A 45 -18.95 -10.20 7.19
N LYS A 46 -18.36 -11.19 6.51
CA LYS A 46 -16.98 -11.68 6.72
C LYS A 46 -16.10 -11.39 5.50
N GLY A 47 -15.89 -10.11 5.20
CA GLY A 47 -15.15 -9.65 4.01
C GLY A 47 -13.62 -9.59 4.15
N CYS A 48 -13.06 -9.88 5.33
CA CYS A 48 -11.60 -9.90 5.51
C CYS A 48 -11.02 -11.18 4.91
N ARG A 49 -9.99 -11.05 4.06
CA ARG A 49 -9.29 -12.22 3.50
C ARG A 49 -8.30 -12.88 4.46
N SER A 50 -7.94 -12.22 5.56
CA SER A 50 -6.96 -12.74 6.52
C SER A 50 -7.63 -13.41 7.72
N CYS A 51 -8.89 -13.04 8.04
CA CYS A 51 -9.61 -13.58 9.19
C CYS A 51 -11.14 -13.64 8.98
N GLN A 52 -11.83 -14.23 9.94
CA GLN A 52 -13.28 -14.45 9.94
C GLN A 52 -14.06 -13.44 10.77
N ALA A 53 -13.42 -12.34 11.22
CA ALA A 53 -14.09 -11.26 11.92
C ALA A 53 -15.31 -10.77 11.13
N THR A 54 -16.38 -10.45 11.84
CA THR A 54 -17.55 -9.81 11.26
C THR A 54 -17.37 -8.29 11.24
N ARG A 55 -17.99 -7.61 10.29
CA ARG A 55 -17.79 -6.17 10.07
C ARG A 55 -18.08 -5.33 11.31
N ASP A 56 -19.04 -5.73 12.14
CA ASP A 56 -19.45 -5.03 13.37
C ASP A 56 -18.40 -4.99 14.48
N ILE A 57 -17.36 -5.84 14.39
CA ILE A 57 -16.28 -5.92 15.38
C ILE A 57 -14.90 -5.59 14.80
N PHE A 58 -14.84 -5.01 13.59
CA PHE A 58 -13.59 -4.75 12.87
C PHE A 58 -12.59 -3.86 13.61
N THR A 59 -13.08 -2.97 14.49
CA THR A 59 -12.24 -2.11 15.34
C THR A 59 -12.26 -2.50 16.82
N ASN A 60 -12.65 -3.74 17.15
CA ASN A 60 -12.56 -4.24 18.52
C ASN A 60 -11.10 -4.59 18.85
N PRO A 61 -10.44 -3.93 19.83
CA PRO A 61 -9.04 -4.21 20.16
C PRO A 61 -8.82 -5.61 20.76
N ASN A 62 -9.88 -6.27 21.24
CA ASN A 62 -9.80 -7.57 21.92
C ASN A 62 -9.99 -8.77 20.99
N LEU A 63 -9.83 -8.59 19.67
CA LEU A 63 -9.94 -9.70 18.72
C LEU A 63 -8.77 -10.68 18.89
N ASP A 64 -9.10 -11.95 19.16
CA ASP A 64 -8.13 -13.03 19.03
C ASP A 64 -7.95 -13.40 17.56
N ILE A 65 -7.01 -12.70 16.90
CA ILE A 65 -6.69 -12.89 15.48
C ILE A 65 -6.21 -14.31 15.19
N ALA A 66 -5.53 -14.97 16.13
CA ALA A 66 -5.04 -16.34 15.92
C ALA A 66 -6.21 -17.33 15.84
N ALA A 67 -7.19 -17.20 16.74
CA ALA A 67 -8.38 -18.04 16.76
C ALA A 67 -9.29 -17.82 15.53
N ILE A 68 -9.45 -16.57 15.08
CA ILE A 68 -10.35 -16.23 13.97
C ILE A 68 -9.66 -16.15 12.61
N SER A 69 -8.37 -16.45 12.52
CA SER A 69 -7.62 -16.43 11.25
C SER A 69 -8.22 -17.36 10.20
N ARG A 70 -8.07 -16.99 8.93
CA ARG A 70 -8.35 -17.90 7.82
C ARG A 70 -7.09 -18.72 7.54
N TYR A 71 -7.21 -20.03 7.71
CA TYR A 71 -6.16 -20.99 7.36
C TYR A 71 -6.52 -21.68 6.05
N HIS A 72 -5.53 -21.94 5.18
CA HIS A 72 -5.77 -22.58 3.89
C HIS A 72 -6.56 -23.88 3.99
N HIS A 73 -6.13 -24.80 4.86
CA HIS A 73 -6.78 -26.12 5.02
C HIS A 73 -8.23 -26.00 5.50
N VAL A 74 -8.52 -25.13 6.46
CA VAL A 74 -9.90 -24.86 6.92
C VAL A 74 -10.74 -24.31 5.77
N THR A 75 -10.15 -23.40 4.98
CA THR A 75 -10.86 -22.79 3.85
C THR A 75 -11.14 -23.82 2.75
N ASP A 76 -10.26 -24.80 2.53
CA ASP A 76 -10.51 -25.90 1.60
C ASP A 76 -11.70 -26.76 2.02
N THR A 77 -11.77 -27.15 3.30
CA THR A 77 -12.94 -27.87 3.84
C THR A 77 -14.23 -27.05 3.66
N GLN A 78 -14.18 -25.74 3.89
CA GLN A 78 -15.33 -24.85 3.65
C GLN A 78 -15.74 -24.82 2.17
N PHE A 79 -14.78 -24.82 1.24
CA PHE A 79 -15.09 -24.91 -0.19
C PHE A 79 -15.66 -26.28 -0.58
N GLU A 80 -15.18 -27.37 0.01
CA GLU A 80 -15.75 -28.70 -0.19
C GLU A 80 -17.22 -28.73 0.25
N GLU A 81 -17.54 -28.21 1.44
CA GLU A 81 -18.92 -28.09 1.93
C GLU A 81 -19.79 -27.25 0.98
N ILE A 82 -19.28 -26.12 0.48
CA ILE A 82 -19.97 -25.31 -0.52
C ILE A 82 -20.25 -26.13 -1.78
N ASN A 83 -19.29 -26.92 -2.27
CA ASN A 83 -19.46 -27.70 -3.50
C ASN A 83 -20.38 -28.92 -3.32
N LEU A 84 -20.46 -29.47 -2.11
CA LEU A 84 -21.33 -30.60 -1.78
C LEU A 84 -22.82 -30.22 -1.66
N ALA A 85 -23.13 -28.92 -1.49
CA ALA A 85 -24.52 -28.48 -1.43
C ALA A 85 -25.25 -28.73 -2.77
N THR A 86 -26.38 -29.41 -2.67
CA THR A 86 -27.18 -29.93 -3.80
C THR A 86 -27.86 -28.85 -4.63
N THR A 87 -28.09 -27.66 -4.06
CA THR A 87 -28.80 -26.56 -4.75
C THR A 87 -27.93 -25.31 -4.81
N ILE A 88 -28.05 -24.55 -5.90
CA ILE A 88 -27.36 -23.26 -6.07
C ILE A 88 -27.69 -22.29 -4.91
N VAL A 89 -28.92 -22.35 -4.38
CA VAL A 89 -29.33 -21.54 -3.22
C VAL A 89 -28.58 -21.98 -1.95
N GLY A 90 -28.48 -23.29 -1.70
CA GLY A 90 -27.69 -23.84 -0.60
C GLY A 90 -26.22 -23.46 -0.69
N GLN A 91 -25.61 -23.61 -1.87
CA GLN A 91 -24.22 -23.20 -2.13
C GLN A 91 -23.99 -21.73 -1.78
N LYS A 92 -24.89 -20.84 -2.25
CA LYS A 92 -24.81 -19.40 -1.97
C LYS A 92 -25.00 -19.08 -0.49
N SER A 93 -25.87 -19.81 0.21
CA SER A 93 -26.11 -19.63 1.65
C SER A 93 -24.86 -19.97 2.46
N ILE A 94 -24.30 -21.17 2.27
CA ILE A 94 -23.09 -21.64 2.96
C ILE A 94 -21.90 -20.71 2.65
N ALA A 95 -21.72 -20.36 1.37
CA ALA A 95 -20.66 -19.44 0.95
C ALA A 95 -20.82 -18.05 1.61
N THR A 96 -22.04 -17.58 1.83
CA THR A 96 -22.30 -16.32 2.55
C THR A 96 -21.91 -16.42 4.02
N ASN A 97 -22.24 -17.53 4.68
CA ASN A 97 -21.92 -17.76 6.10
C ASN A 97 -20.40 -17.80 6.36
N TYR A 98 -19.63 -18.35 5.42
CA TYR A 98 -18.17 -18.35 5.46
C TYR A 98 -17.51 -17.09 4.92
N GLY A 99 -18.26 -16.21 4.25
CA GLY A 99 -17.70 -15.06 3.54
C GLY A 99 -16.84 -15.46 2.34
N LEU A 100 -17.13 -16.59 1.70
CA LEU A 100 -16.41 -17.12 0.54
C LEU A 100 -17.21 -16.97 -0.74
N CYS A 101 -16.53 -16.96 -1.87
CA CYS A 101 -17.13 -17.05 -3.19
C CYS A 101 -17.56 -18.50 -3.47
N THR A 102 -18.48 -18.71 -4.42
CA THR A 102 -18.86 -20.07 -4.85
C THR A 102 -17.89 -20.64 -5.89
N LYS A 103 -17.08 -19.80 -6.53
CA LYS A 103 -16.08 -20.19 -7.52
C LYS A 103 -14.69 -20.14 -6.91
N LYS A 104 -13.87 -21.14 -7.26
CA LYS A 104 -12.44 -21.16 -6.94
C LYS A 104 -11.70 -20.08 -7.74
N SER A 105 -10.62 -19.55 -7.17
CA SER A 105 -9.72 -18.62 -7.83
C SER A 105 -8.86 -19.35 -8.87
N ILE A 106 -8.45 -18.66 -9.93
CA ILE A 106 -7.49 -19.20 -10.92
C ILE A 106 -6.18 -19.63 -10.25
N LEU A 107 -5.79 -18.97 -9.15
CA LEU A 107 -4.58 -19.28 -8.41
C LEU A 107 -4.72 -20.51 -7.52
N ASP A 108 -5.92 -21.05 -7.35
CA ASP A 108 -6.13 -22.30 -6.60
C ASP A 108 -5.72 -23.54 -7.41
N HIS A 109 -5.38 -23.35 -8.69
CA HIS A 109 -4.74 -24.38 -9.50
C HIS A 109 -3.24 -24.52 -9.22
N LEU A 110 -2.65 -23.62 -8.44
CA LEU A 110 -1.23 -23.58 -8.10
C LEU A 110 -1.04 -23.98 -6.63
N LYS A 111 0.14 -24.51 -6.28
CA LYS A 111 0.49 -24.83 -4.90
C LYS A 111 0.82 -23.53 -4.15
N ARG A 112 -0.08 -23.11 -3.26
CA ARG A 112 0.10 -21.88 -2.46
C ARG A 112 -0.71 -21.89 -1.18
N GLU A 113 -0.28 -21.12 -0.18
CA GLU A 113 -1.10 -20.72 0.96
C GLU A 113 -1.83 -19.42 0.59
N ARG A 114 -3.13 -19.51 0.33
CA ARG A 114 -3.90 -18.41 -0.25
C ARG A 114 -3.98 -17.15 0.60
N HIS A 115 -4.07 -17.28 1.92
CA HIS A 115 -4.31 -16.15 2.83
C HIS A 115 -3.00 -15.51 3.27
N LEU A 116 -1.93 -16.30 3.37
CA LEU A 116 -0.57 -15.85 3.70
C LEU A 116 0.12 -15.22 2.49
N GLN A 117 0.00 -15.84 1.31
CA GLN A 117 0.69 -15.39 0.09
C GLN A 117 -0.09 -14.32 -0.68
N THR A 118 -1.23 -13.86 -0.17
CA THR A 118 -1.96 -12.70 -0.69
C THR A 118 -2.15 -11.67 0.43
N PRO A 119 -1.05 -11.04 0.90
CA PRO A 119 -1.07 -10.11 2.03
C PRO A 119 -1.96 -8.91 1.75
N GLN A 120 -2.25 -8.14 2.81
CA GLN A 120 -2.95 -6.88 2.71
C GLN A 120 -2.05 -5.83 2.05
N ASP A 121 -2.61 -5.06 1.11
CA ASP A 121 -1.86 -4.03 0.40
C ASP A 121 -1.72 -2.76 1.26
N VAL A 122 -0.55 -2.63 1.87
CA VAL A 122 -0.28 -1.56 2.81
C VAL A 122 -0.31 -0.17 2.18
N TYR A 123 0.01 -0.04 0.88
CA TYR A 123 0.03 1.26 0.21
C TYR A 123 -1.40 1.82 0.12
N HIS A 124 -2.32 1.02 -0.44
CA HIS A 124 -3.73 1.40 -0.55
C HIS A 124 -4.43 1.58 0.80
N LEU A 125 -4.09 0.75 1.78
CA LEU A 125 -4.64 0.85 3.12
C LEU A 125 -4.26 2.18 3.78
N THR A 126 -2.97 2.49 3.80
CA THR A 126 -2.44 3.70 4.44
C THR A 126 -2.96 4.96 3.76
N THR A 127 -2.89 5.03 2.43
CA THR A 127 -3.37 6.21 1.69
C THR A 127 -4.87 6.38 1.82
N GLY A 128 -5.64 5.29 1.85
CA GLY A 128 -7.09 5.34 2.08
C GLY A 128 -7.46 5.87 3.47
N LYS A 129 -6.69 5.52 4.51
CA LYS A 129 -6.85 6.08 5.87
C LYS A 129 -6.52 7.57 5.89
N ILE A 130 -5.41 7.97 5.26
CA ILE A 130 -4.98 9.37 5.21
C ILE A 130 -5.99 10.24 4.45
N GLN A 131 -6.42 9.80 3.28
CA GLN A 131 -7.41 10.53 2.47
C GLN A 131 -8.72 10.74 3.24
N ARG A 132 -9.17 9.70 3.96
CA ARG A 132 -10.35 9.79 4.83
C ARG A 132 -10.14 10.80 5.96
N LEU A 133 -9.01 10.73 6.68
CA LEU A 133 -8.70 11.68 7.74
C LEU A 133 -8.59 13.11 7.22
N LEU A 134 -8.05 13.30 6.01
CA LEU A 134 -7.98 14.60 5.34
C LEU A 134 -9.37 15.17 5.06
N SER A 135 -10.26 14.39 4.46
CA SER A 135 -11.62 14.81 4.17
C SER A 135 -12.36 15.20 5.46
N ILE A 136 -12.27 14.36 6.51
CA ILE A 136 -12.81 14.66 7.83
C ILE A 136 -12.24 15.98 8.34
N THR A 137 -10.91 16.12 8.40
CA THR A 137 -10.24 17.31 8.93
C THR A 137 -10.69 18.59 8.20
N MET A 138 -10.75 18.57 6.87
CA MET A 138 -11.19 19.75 6.09
C MET A 138 -12.67 20.08 6.31
N ASN A 139 -13.49 19.08 6.57
CA ASN A 139 -14.92 19.25 6.85
C ASN A 139 -15.21 19.70 8.28
N LEU A 140 -14.33 19.41 9.25
CA LEU A 140 -14.45 19.88 10.64
C LEU A 140 -14.20 21.39 10.79
N LEU A 141 -13.39 21.97 9.90
CA LEU A 141 -12.99 23.38 10.01
C LEU A 141 -14.19 24.33 9.86
N SER A 142 -14.29 25.28 10.80
CA SER A 142 -15.16 26.46 10.69
C SER A 142 -14.63 27.40 9.58
N GLN A 143 -15.38 28.45 9.24
CA GLN A 143 -14.88 29.45 8.27
C GLN A 143 -13.58 30.12 8.76
N GLU A 144 -13.49 30.40 10.06
CA GLU A 144 -12.28 30.93 10.68
C GLU A 144 -11.14 29.89 10.63
N GLY A 145 -11.43 28.63 10.94
CA GLY A 145 -10.44 27.55 10.83
C GLY A 145 -9.90 27.37 9.41
N LYS A 146 -10.77 27.45 8.39
CA LYS A 146 -10.35 27.39 6.98
C LYS A 146 -9.46 28.57 6.59
N LYS A 147 -9.79 29.78 7.05
CA LYS A 147 -8.97 30.98 6.81
C LYS A 147 -7.58 30.84 7.40
N LYS A 148 -7.48 30.48 8.69
CA LYS A 148 -6.19 30.24 9.37
C LYS A 148 -5.40 29.11 8.71
N PHE A 149 -6.07 28.01 8.33
CA PHE A 149 -5.43 26.92 7.60
C PHE A 149 -4.79 27.41 6.29
N LEU A 150 -5.52 28.19 5.48
CA LEU A 150 -5.01 28.70 4.20
C LEU A 150 -3.83 29.66 4.38
N GLU A 151 -3.85 30.47 5.44
CA GLU A 151 -2.73 31.35 5.78
C GLU A 151 -1.46 30.56 6.11
N ILE A 152 -1.56 29.54 6.96
CA ILE A 152 -0.44 28.64 7.27
C ILE A 152 -0.01 27.88 6.02
N TRP A 153 -0.95 27.32 5.25
CA TRP A 153 -0.67 26.54 4.04
C TRP A 153 0.11 27.35 3.00
N LYS A 154 -0.22 28.64 2.84
CA LYS A 154 0.46 29.53 1.89
C LYS A 154 1.94 29.70 2.24
N HIS A 155 2.28 29.80 3.53
CA HIS A 155 3.63 30.10 4.01
C HIS A 155 4.37 28.86 4.57
N PHE A 156 3.74 27.68 4.57
CA PHE A 156 4.38 26.47 5.05
C PHE A 156 5.54 26.09 4.13
N GLU A 157 6.72 25.89 4.72
CA GLU A 157 7.93 25.47 4.02
C GLU A 157 7.86 23.99 3.68
N TYR A 158 8.11 23.66 2.41
CA TYR A 158 8.17 22.29 1.92
C TYR A 158 9.63 21.82 1.91
N PRO A 159 9.89 20.50 2.01
CA PRO A 159 11.19 19.95 1.64
C PRO A 159 11.59 20.43 0.25
N LYS A 160 12.87 20.79 0.05
CA LYS A 160 13.36 21.47 -1.16
C LYS A 160 12.98 20.80 -2.49
N GLN A 161 12.89 19.46 -2.49
CA GLN A 161 12.61 18.66 -3.68
C GLN A 161 11.10 18.45 -3.94
N TRP A 162 10.23 18.94 -3.06
CA TRP A 162 8.78 18.71 -3.19
C TRP A 162 8.11 19.87 -3.91
N HIS A 163 7.31 19.55 -4.93
CA HIS A 163 6.40 20.51 -5.51
C HIS A 163 5.28 20.85 -4.51
N LYS A 164 4.82 22.10 -4.57
CA LYS A 164 3.72 22.56 -3.73
C LYS A 164 2.43 21.86 -4.14
N LEU A 165 1.72 21.31 -3.16
CA LEU A 165 0.43 20.66 -3.39
C LEU A 165 -0.70 21.69 -3.51
N PRO A 166 -1.77 21.40 -4.29
CA PRO A 166 -3.02 22.15 -4.24
C PRO A 166 -3.52 22.35 -2.80
N ASN A 167 -4.31 23.41 -2.55
CA ASN A 167 -4.83 23.63 -1.21
C ASN A 167 -5.86 22.53 -0.82
N PRO A 168 -5.71 21.86 0.33
CA PRO A 168 -6.64 20.78 0.71
C PRO A 168 -8.09 21.22 0.94
N VAL A 169 -8.32 22.49 1.33
CA VAL A 169 -9.68 22.99 1.63
C VAL A 169 -10.59 22.86 0.41
N GLY A 170 -10.10 23.18 -0.79
CA GLY A 170 -10.86 23.08 -2.04
C GLY A 170 -10.57 21.84 -2.89
N HIS A 171 -9.45 21.15 -2.64
CA HIS A 171 -8.97 20.08 -3.54
C HIS A 171 -8.70 18.74 -2.85
N HIS A 172 -9.16 18.52 -1.61
CA HIS A 172 -8.86 17.28 -0.89
C HIS A 172 -9.25 16.01 -1.67
N ASP A 173 -10.34 16.02 -2.44
CA ASP A 173 -10.76 14.84 -3.23
C ASP A 173 -9.94 14.60 -4.50
N SER A 174 -9.06 15.52 -4.89
CA SER A 174 -8.25 15.44 -6.10
C SER A 174 -6.86 14.85 -5.87
N PHE A 175 -6.47 14.62 -4.62
CA PHE A 175 -5.13 14.14 -4.29
C PHE A 175 -4.90 12.71 -4.74
N MET A 176 -3.73 12.48 -5.33
CA MET A 176 -3.26 11.13 -5.60
C MET A 176 -2.79 10.47 -4.31
N MET A 177 -2.63 9.15 -4.34
CA MET A 177 -2.14 8.35 -3.21
C MET A 177 -0.76 8.83 -2.70
N SER A 178 0.14 9.21 -3.62
CA SER A 178 1.44 9.79 -3.26
C SER A 178 1.32 11.12 -2.52
N ASP A 179 0.33 11.95 -2.89
CA ASP A 179 0.09 13.23 -2.24
C ASP A 179 -0.44 13.02 -0.82
N CYS A 180 -1.30 12.01 -0.63
CA CYS A 180 -1.77 11.59 0.69
C CYS A 180 -0.59 11.26 1.62
N LEU A 181 0.39 10.49 1.16
CA LEU A 181 1.57 10.16 1.98
C LEU A 181 2.37 11.42 2.37
N ARG A 182 2.52 12.38 1.46
CA ARG A 182 3.15 13.68 1.74
C ARG A 182 2.36 14.48 2.78
N LEU A 183 1.03 14.51 2.65
CA LEU A 183 0.14 15.19 3.59
C LEU A 183 0.22 14.56 4.98
N ALA A 184 0.31 13.24 5.11
CA ALA A 184 0.51 12.59 6.41
C ALA A 184 1.72 13.11 7.16
N MET A 185 2.82 13.41 6.46
CA MET A 185 4.04 13.96 7.06
C MET A 185 3.88 15.42 7.48
N MET A 186 3.11 16.22 6.74
CA MET A 186 3.04 17.67 6.94
C MET A 186 1.92 18.12 7.87
N MET A 187 0.76 17.45 7.81
CA MET A 187 -0.46 17.86 8.50
C MET A 187 -0.31 18.01 10.03
N PRO A 188 0.42 17.13 10.77
CA PRO A 188 0.65 17.34 12.19
C PRO A 188 1.26 18.71 12.50
N PHE A 189 2.26 19.12 11.73
CA PHE A 189 2.96 20.39 11.91
C PHE A 189 2.09 21.59 11.53
N ILE A 190 1.29 21.47 10.47
CA ILE A 190 0.38 22.53 10.02
C ILE A 190 -0.70 22.75 11.08
N LEU A 191 -1.38 21.69 11.52
CA LEU A 191 -2.47 21.80 12.50
C LEU A 191 -1.98 22.35 13.84
N ASN A 192 -0.79 21.93 14.29
CA ASN A 192 -0.21 22.40 15.55
C ASN A 192 0.08 23.91 15.58
N ARG A 193 0.11 24.60 14.42
CA ARG A 193 0.36 26.05 14.34
C ARG A 193 -0.88 26.92 14.55
N PHE A 194 -2.09 26.40 14.34
CA PHE A 194 -3.30 27.24 14.35
C PHE A 194 -4.53 26.62 15.00
N LEU A 195 -4.55 25.30 15.21
CA LEU A 195 -5.79 24.61 15.56
C LEU A 195 -6.20 24.88 17.01
N GLU A 196 -7.25 25.68 17.15
CA GLU A 196 -7.88 26.06 18.42
C GLU A 196 -9.38 25.72 18.38
N PRO A 197 -10.10 25.69 19.52
CA PRO A 197 -11.51 25.30 19.55
C PRO A 197 -12.40 26.13 18.62
N SER A 198 -12.11 27.42 18.45
CA SER A 198 -12.81 28.34 17.54
C SER A 198 -12.64 27.98 16.06
N CYS A 199 -11.61 27.21 15.71
CA CYS A 199 -11.32 26.77 14.35
C CYS A 199 -12.18 25.57 13.93
N ILE A 200 -12.85 24.90 14.86
CA ILE A 200 -13.71 23.75 14.60
C ILE A 200 -15.17 24.17 14.68
N LYS A 201 -16.01 23.61 13.82
CA LYS A 201 -17.47 23.79 13.92
C LYS A 201 -17.96 23.29 15.28
N LYS A 202 -18.86 24.06 15.92
CA LYS A 202 -19.30 23.80 17.30
C LYS A 202 -19.87 22.39 17.51
N LEU A 203 -20.71 21.92 16.59
CA LEU A 203 -21.31 20.58 16.67
C LEU A 203 -20.25 19.48 16.61
N ASP A 204 -19.33 19.58 15.65
CA ASP A 204 -18.27 18.60 15.46
C ASP A 204 -17.29 18.57 16.65
N LEU A 205 -16.97 19.74 17.22
CA LEU A 205 -16.16 19.82 18.43
C LEU A 205 -16.84 19.08 19.61
N SER A 206 -18.13 19.32 19.82
CA SER A 206 -18.91 18.62 20.87
C SER A 206 -18.96 17.11 20.62
N THR A 207 -19.10 16.66 19.38
CA THR A 207 -19.08 15.24 19.03
C THR A 207 -17.74 14.60 19.40
N ILE A 208 -16.62 15.22 19.05
CA ILE A 208 -15.28 14.71 19.41
C ILE A 208 -15.11 14.69 20.94
N GLN A 209 -15.55 15.72 21.63
CA GLN A 209 -15.53 15.79 23.11
C GLN A 209 -16.28 14.63 23.75
N GLN A 210 -17.50 14.34 23.27
CA GLN A 210 -18.30 13.22 23.77
C GLN A 210 -17.65 11.88 23.48
N ARG A 211 -17.23 11.63 22.22
CA ARG A 211 -16.63 10.36 21.80
C ARG A 211 -15.31 10.06 22.52
N CYS A 212 -14.52 11.10 22.81
CA CYS A 212 -13.23 10.96 23.47
C CYS A 212 -13.29 11.16 24.98
N ASN A 213 -14.47 11.41 25.55
CA ASN A 213 -14.69 11.70 26.96
C ASN A 213 -13.79 12.84 27.49
N VAL A 214 -13.77 13.97 26.78
CA VAL A 214 -13.01 15.17 27.16
C VAL A 214 -13.90 16.41 27.26
N ASN A 215 -13.75 17.17 28.35
CA ASN A 215 -14.63 18.32 28.63
C ASN A 215 -14.13 19.65 28.03
N GLN A 216 -12.84 19.77 27.74
CA GLN A 216 -12.24 21.02 27.24
C GLN A 216 -12.06 20.98 25.71
N GLY A 217 -12.44 22.05 25.02
CA GLY A 217 -12.25 22.15 23.57
C GLY A 217 -10.78 22.05 23.14
N ASN A 218 -9.86 22.54 23.98
CA ASN A 218 -8.41 22.40 23.75
C ASN A 218 -7.97 20.93 23.79
N ALA A 219 -8.59 20.09 24.61
CA ALA A 219 -8.30 18.66 24.62
C ALA A 219 -8.81 17.99 23.32
N ALA A 220 -9.99 18.37 22.84
CA ALA A 220 -10.54 17.85 21.58
C ALA A 220 -9.69 18.24 20.36
N THR A 221 -9.22 19.47 20.26
CA THR A 221 -8.30 19.88 19.18
C THR A 221 -6.96 19.17 19.25
N ARG A 222 -6.42 18.96 20.45
CA ARG A 222 -5.22 18.12 20.66
C ARG A 222 -5.42 16.67 20.20
N ILE A 223 -6.61 16.10 20.36
CA ILE A 223 -6.92 14.76 19.85
C ILE A 223 -6.82 14.73 18.32
N ILE A 224 -7.38 15.74 17.62
CA ILE A 224 -7.27 15.83 16.15
C ILE A 224 -5.79 15.86 15.70
N ILE A 225 -4.96 16.67 16.37
CA ILE A 225 -3.51 16.73 16.09
C ILE A 225 -2.86 15.37 16.37
N THR A 226 -3.25 14.71 17.47
CA THR A 226 -2.71 13.41 17.86
C THR A 226 -3.09 12.32 16.84
N CYS A 227 -4.30 12.32 16.29
CA CYS A 227 -4.69 11.42 15.20
C CYS A 227 -3.74 11.54 13.99
N TRP A 228 -3.43 12.77 13.57
CA TRP A 228 -2.48 13.01 12.47
C TRP A 228 -1.06 12.60 12.84
N LYS A 229 -0.61 12.90 14.06
CA LYS A 229 0.71 12.48 14.55
C LYS A 229 0.84 10.95 14.53
N THR A 230 -0.16 10.23 15.05
CA THR A 230 -0.17 8.76 15.07
C THR A 230 -0.16 8.18 13.66
N ILE A 231 -0.91 8.75 12.71
CA ILE A 231 -0.84 8.34 11.30
C ILE A 231 0.57 8.56 10.73
N ALA A 232 1.20 9.71 11.00
CA ALA A 232 2.54 10.00 10.51
C ALA A 232 3.59 9.02 11.05
N GLU A 233 3.59 8.76 12.35
CA GLU A 233 4.49 7.80 13.02
C GLU A 233 4.26 6.37 12.49
N THR A 234 3.00 5.96 12.39
CA THR A 234 2.65 4.62 11.87
C THR A 234 3.07 4.47 10.40
N THR A 235 2.87 5.51 9.59
CA THR A 235 3.29 5.53 8.18
C THR A 235 4.80 5.39 8.03
N ALA A 236 5.58 6.05 8.90
CA ALA A 236 7.04 5.93 8.89
C ALA A 236 7.50 4.48 9.15
N PHE A 237 6.90 3.79 10.13
CA PHE A 237 7.21 2.37 10.38
C PHE A 237 6.73 1.45 9.27
N ILE A 238 5.54 1.70 8.71
CA ILE A 238 4.99 0.94 7.59
C ILE A 238 5.95 0.94 6.39
N PHE A 239 6.56 2.08 6.10
CA PHE A 239 7.49 2.24 4.98
C PHE A 239 8.96 2.26 5.43
N LYS A 240 9.29 1.56 6.52
CA LYS A 240 10.68 1.34 6.92
C LYS A 240 11.32 0.23 6.08
N GLU A 241 12.52 0.50 5.56
CA GLU A 241 13.25 -0.38 4.62
C GLU A 241 13.72 -1.70 5.23
N SER A 242 13.96 -1.73 6.54
CA SER A 242 14.43 -2.91 7.27
C SER A 242 13.88 -2.94 8.69
N PHE A 243 13.66 -4.14 9.20
CA PHE A 243 13.06 -4.38 10.52
C PHE A 243 14.00 -5.21 11.39
N SER A 244 14.24 -4.72 12.60
CA SER A 244 14.76 -5.48 13.73
C SER A 244 13.63 -6.19 14.49
N LYS A 245 13.97 -6.97 15.52
CA LYS A 245 12.96 -7.58 16.41
C LYS A 245 12.11 -6.51 17.12
N ASP A 246 12.75 -5.43 17.54
CA ASP A 246 12.09 -4.32 18.25
C ASP A 246 11.16 -3.54 17.32
N ASP A 247 11.52 -3.42 16.04
CA ASP A 247 10.68 -2.76 15.04
C ASP A 247 9.33 -3.47 14.83
N TYR A 248 9.28 -4.80 14.94
CA TYR A 248 8.00 -5.51 14.87
C TYR A 248 7.10 -5.21 16.07
N MET A 249 7.69 -5.04 17.27
CA MET A 249 6.93 -4.68 18.48
C MET A 249 6.44 -3.24 18.38
N GLU A 250 7.28 -2.34 17.88
CA GLU A 250 6.91 -0.94 17.71
C GLU A 250 5.88 -0.74 16.60
N LEU A 251 5.99 -1.48 15.49
CA LEU A 251 4.95 -1.51 14.45
C LEU A 251 3.60 -1.95 15.04
N GLN A 252 3.58 -3.02 15.87
CA GLN A 252 2.35 -3.46 16.53
C GLN A 252 1.74 -2.33 17.37
N ARG A 253 2.55 -1.69 18.21
CA ARG A 253 2.14 -0.59 19.08
C ARG A 253 1.57 0.59 18.28
N CYS A 254 2.24 0.99 17.19
CA CYS A 254 1.78 2.06 16.30
C CYS A 254 0.43 1.73 15.68
N LEU A 255 0.27 0.52 15.13
CA LEU A 255 -0.96 0.06 14.48
C LEU A 255 -2.15 -0.04 15.43
N GLU A 256 -1.93 -0.50 16.66
CA GLU A 256 -2.95 -0.54 17.72
C GLU A 256 -3.35 0.87 18.15
N THR A 257 -2.35 1.74 18.39
CA THR A 257 -2.60 3.13 18.77
C THR A 257 -3.38 3.87 17.68
N GLU A 258 -2.99 3.69 16.42
CA GLU A 258 -3.68 4.25 15.26
C GLU A 258 -5.14 3.79 15.20
N MET A 259 -5.39 2.50 15.37
CA MET A 259 -6.74 1.96 15.38
C MET A 259 -7.60 2.55 16.49
N ILE A 260 -7.09 2.57 17.73
CA ILE A 260 -7.81 3.05 18.90
C ILE A 260 -8.14 4.53 18.74
N ILE A 261 -7.14 5.37 18.46
CA ILE A 261 -7.35 6.81 18.45
C ILE A 261 -8.27 7.27 17.30
N LEU A 262 -8.13 6.68 16.11
CA LEU A 262 -8.97 7.06 14.97
C LEU A 262 -10.42 6.62 15.14
N SER A 263 -10.66 5.36 15.56
CA SER A 263 -12.02 4.85 15.76
C SER A 263 -12.72 5.50 16.96
N GLN A 264 -11.98 5.85 18.01
CA GLN A 264 -12.51 6.63 19.12
C GLN A 264 -12.88 8.04 18.66
N ALA A 265 -11.96 8.78 18.03
CA ALA A 265 -12.19 10.18 17.67
C ALA A 265 -13.27 10.37 16.60
N PHE A 266 -13.35 9.47 15.62
CA PHE A 266 -14.14 9.67 14.41
C PHE A 266 -14.98 8.43 14.08
N GLU A 267 -16.28 8.61 13.91
CA GLU A 267 -17.20 7.51 13.62
C GLU A 267 -16.88 6.83 12.29
N GLU A 268 -16.39 7.60 11.32
CA GLU A 268 -16.03 7.16 9.97
C GLU A 268 -14.89 6.14 9.94
N PHE A 269 -14.15 5.99 11.04
CA PHE A 269 -13.13 4.96 11.21
C PHE A 269 -13.63 3.73 11.98
N SER A 270 -14.81 3.81 12.60
CA SER A 270 -15.42 2.68 13.31
C SER A 270 -15.70 1.56 12.31
N ASN A 271 -15.22 0.35 12.63
CA ASN A 271 -15.44 -0.83 11.80
C ASN A 271 -14.97 -0.71 10.33
N LEU A 272 -14.04 0.21 10.05
CA LEU A 272 -13.51 0.43 8.71
C LEU A 272 -12.61 -0.76 8.28
N PRO A 273 -12.84 -1.41 7.13
CA PRO A 273 -11.98 -2.49 6.65
C PRO A 273 -10.51 -2.11 6.53
N ASN A 274 -10.23 -0.87 6.11
CA ASN A 274 -8.86 -0.37 5.99
C ASN A 274 -8.15 -0.29 7.35
N LEU A 275 -8.89 0.02 8.42
CA LEU A 275 -8.35 0.08 9.77
C LEU A 275 -8.24 -1.31 10.38
N HIS A 276 -9.21 -2.19 10.14
CA HIS A 276 -9.15 -3.61 10.54
C HIS A 276 -7.91 -4.32 9.98
N ALA A 277 -7.45 -3.93 8.78
CA ALA A 277 -6.26 -4.52 8.18
C ALA A 277 -5.01 -4.40 9.07
N ASN A 278 -4.96 -3.40 9.97
CA ASN A 278 -3.86 -3.20 10.93
C ASN A 278 -3.53 -4.47 11.73
N PHE A 279 -4.54 -5.25 12.13
CA PHE A 279 -4.35 -6.52 12.86
C PHE A 279 -3.49 -7.55 12.11
N HIS A 280 -3.41 -7.45 10.79
CA HIS A 280 -2.73 -8.43 9.94
C HIS A 280 -1.35 -7.95 9.48
N LEU A 281 -1.05 -6.65 9.62
CA LEU A 281 0.16 -6.06 9.04
C LEU A 281 1.45 -6.55 9.70
N VAL A 282 1.48 -6.78 11.01
CA VAL A 282 2.67 -7.34 11.67
C VAL A 282 2.97 -8.76 11.19
N LYS A 283 1.94 -9.59 10.99
CA LYS A 283 2.11 -10.92 10.42
C LYS A 283 2.64 -10.84 8.98
N ASN A 284 2.11 -9.92 8.17
CA ASN A 284 2.60 -9.71 6.80
C ASN A 284 4.07 -9.26 6.82
N ALA A 285 4.44 -8.31 7.69
CA ALA A 285 5.81 -7.84 7.85
C ALA A 285 6.76 -8.98 8.24
N LYS A 286 6.39 -9.82 9.23
CA LYS A 286 7.20 -10.98 9.63
C LYS A 286 7.34 -12.02 8.51
N THR A 287 6.33 -12.18 7.67
CA THR A 287 6.33 -13.14 6.56
C THR A 287 7.22 -12.68 5.41
N PHE A 288 7.19 -11.38 5.10
CA PHE A 288 7.88 -10.80 3.94
C PHE A 288 9.04 -9.89 4.34
N ALA A 289 9.59 -10.04 5.54
CA ALA A 289 10.58 -9.19 6.20
C ALA A 289 10.14 -7.75 6.50
N THR A 290 9.50 -7.06 5.55
CA THR A 290 8.96 -5.70 5.72
C THR A 290 7.62 -5.55 5.02
N LEU A 291 6.87 -4.50 5.34
CA LEU A 291 5.63 -4.17 4.64
C LEU A 291 5.86 -3.63 3.22
N ILE A 292 7.03 -3.01 2.97
CA ILE A 292 7.43 -2.55 1.62
C ILE A 292 7.46 -3.69 0.62
N ASN A 293 7.94 -4.87 1.01
CA ASN A 293 8.01 -6.03 0.12
C ASN A 293 6.62 -6.49 -0.36
N SER A 294 5.56 -6.13 0.38
CA SER A 294 4.16 -6.37 0.03
C SER A 294 3.42 -5.15 -0.54
N SER A 295 4.07 -3.99 -0.60
CA SER A 295 3.52 -2.73 -1.10
C SER A 295 3.43 -2.71 -2.63
N VAL A 296 2.44 -1.99 -3.16
CA VAL A 296 2.27 -1.79 -4.61
C VAL A 296 2.66 -0.39 -5.09
N GLY A 297 3.20 0.49 -4.23
CA GLY A 297 3.46 1.89 -4.61
C GLY A 297 4.29 2.05 -5.90
N VAL A 298 5.34 1.23 -6.06
CA VAL A 298 6.16 1.21 -7.29
C VAL A 298 5.33 0.73 -8.50
N LYS A 299 4.45 -0.26 -8.30
CA LYS A 299 3.58 -0.79 -9.36
C LYS A 299 2.55 0.24 -9.81
N GLU A 300 2.04 1.08 -8.91
CA GLU A 300 1.15 2.19 -9.25
C GLU A 300 1.85 3.25 -10.12
N ILE A 301 3.14 3.52 -9.88
CA ILE A 301 3.93 4.41 -10.73
C ILE A 301 4.08 3.82 -12.14
N VAL A 302 4.42 2.53 -12.23
CA VAL A 302 4.51 1.83 -13.53
C VAL A 302 3.16 1.82 -14.25
N HIS A 303 2.07 1.59 -13.51
CA HIS A 303 0.71 1.61 -14.06
C HIS A 303 0.33 2.98 -14.62
N LYS A 304 0.73 4.08 -13.96
CA LYS A 304 0.54 5.43 -14.47
C LYS A 304 1.25 5.63 -15.81
N ILE A 305 2.52 5.22 -15.91
CA ILE A 305 3.30 5.29 -17.16
C ILE A 305 2.57 4.51 -18.27
N PHE A 306 2.10 3.29 -17.98
CA PHE A 306 1.36 2.50 -18.96
C PHE A 306 0.05 3.16 -19.38
N LYS A 307 -0.73 3.72 -18.44
CA LYS A 307 -1.97 4.45 -18.76
C LYS A 307 -1.73 5.63 -19.69
N GLU A 308 -0.66 6.39 -19.49
CA GLU A 308 -0.31 7.54 -20.34
C GLU A 308 0.09 7.12 -21.77
N MET A 309 0.56 5.88 -21.93
CA MET A 309 0.92 5.32 -23.23
C MET A 309 -0.28 4.77 -24.01
N VAL A 310 -1.26 4.16 -23.34
CA VAL A 310 -2.41 3.49 -23.99
C VAL A 310 -3.13 4.34 -25.05
N PRO A 311 -3.38 5.65 -24.84
CA PRO A 311 -4.03 6.50 -25.85
C PRO A 311 -3.27 6.58 -27.18
N LYS A 312 -1.94 6.37 -27.16
CA LYS A 312 -1.02 6.48 -28.31
C LYS A 312 -0.81 5.14 -29.03
N MET A 313 -1.45 4.06 -28.58
CA MET A 313 -1.31 2.71 -29.13
C MET A 313 -2.47 2.36 -30.07
N ASN A 314 -2.31 1.33 -30.91
CA ASN A 314 -3.38 0.85 -31.81
C ASN A 314 -4.54 0.12 -31.09
N ARG A 315 -4.41 -0.12 -29.77
CA ARG A 315 -5.36 -0.77 -28.86
C ARG A 315 -5.80 -2.19 -29.24
N LYS A 316 -5.14 -2.86 -30.18
CA LYS A 316 -5.49 -4.22 -30.60
C LYS A 316 -4.98 -5.30 -29.64
N ASN A 317 -3.75 -5.16 -29.14
CA ASN A 317 -3.11 -6.11 -28.24
C ASN A 317 -2.32 -5.38 -27.15
N ILE A 318 -3.04 -4.60 -26.32
CA ILE A 318 -2.44 -3.67 -25.35
C ILE A 318 -1.47 -4.41 -24.41
N GLU A 319 -1.85 -5.57 -23.90
CA GLU A 319 -1.07 -6.37 -22.97
C GLU A 319 0.26 -6.80 -23.59
N LEU A 320 0.20 -7.33 -24.82
CA LEU A 320 1.39 -7.78 -25.55
C LEU A 320 2.31 -6.61 -25.88
N ASP A 321 1.76 -5.49 -26.32
CA ASP A 321 2.53 -4.32 -26.71
C ASP A 321 3.21 -3.65 -25.50
N LEU A 322 2.51 -3.54 -24.36
CA LEU A 322 3.09 -3.07 -23.09
C LEU A 322 4.18 -4.03 -22.59
N MET A 323 3.94 -5.34 -22.64
CA MET A 323 4.94 -6.34 -22.26
C MET A 323 6.20 -6.29 -23.13
N LYS A 324 6.02 -6.19 -24.46
CA LYS A 324 7.14 -6.05 -25.40
C LYS A 324 7.97 -4.82 -25.07
N ARG A 325 7.33 -3.66 -24.92
CA ARG A 325 8.03 -2.42 -24.60
C ARG A 325 8.74 -2.48 -23.25
N TYR A 326 8.10 -3.01 -22.21
CA TYR A 326 8.73 -3.18 -20.90
C TYR A 326 9.96 -4.07 -20.97
N THR A 327 9.86 -5.20 -21.69
CA THR A 327 10.96 -6.14 -21.91
C THR A 327 12.09 -5.48 -22.72
N THR A 328 11.77 -4.70 -23.76
CA THR A 328 12.75 -3.95 -24.54
C THR A 328 13.48 -2.91 -23.70
N LEU A 329 12.77 -2.12 -22.88
CA LEU A 329 13.40 -1.15 -21.98
C LEU A 329 14.29 -1.82 -20.93
N PHE A 330 13.87 -2.96 -20.38
CA PHE A 330 14.67 -3.71 -19.44
C PHE A 330 15.93 -4.28 -20.09
N ALA A 331 15.82 -4.81 -21.31
CA ALA A 331 16.97 -5.27 -22.08
C ALA A 331 17.92 -4.13 -22.43
N LEU A 332 17.41 -2.98 -22.90
CA LEU A 332 18.22 -1.79 -23.18
C LEU A 332 18.96 -1.31 -21.93
N ARG A 333 18.27 -1.23 -20.79
CA ARG A 333 18.90 -0.89 -19.51
C ARG A 333 20.02 -1.86 -19.17
N HIS A 334 19.78 -3.17 -19.27
CA HIS A 334 20.81 -4.16 -19.02
C HIS A 334 22.04 -4.01 -19.93
N LEU A 335 21.83 -3.63 -21.20
CA LEU A 335 22.93 -3.33 -22.13
C LEU A 335 23.69 -2.05 -21.75
N ILE A 336 22.97 -0.97 -21.39
CA ILE A 336 23.55 0.31 -20.95
C ILE A 336 24.35 0.12 -19.67
N ASP A 337 23.85 -0.69 -18.74
CA ASP A 337 24.52 -1.06 -17.48
C ASP A 337 25.72 -2.03 -17.75
N GLY A 338 26.24 -2.11 -18.98
CA GLY A 338 27.39 -2.92 -19.37
C GLY A 338 27.15 -4.43 -19.32
N GLY A 339 25.89 -4.87 -19.38
CA GLY A 339 25.52 -6.25 -19.12
C GLY A 339 25.70 -6.66 -17.66
N ILE A 340 25.88 -5.70 -16.75
CA ILE A 340 26.03 -5.95 -15.31
C ILE A 340 24.62 -6.16 -14.74
N ASP A 341 24.37 -7.37 -14.24
CA ASP A 341 23.28 -7.60 -13.30
C ASP A 341 23.91 -7.96 -11.96
N PRO A 342 23.79 -7.13 -10.91
CA PRO A 342 24.39 -7.42 -9.60
C PRO A 342 23.85 -8.71 -8.96
N ARG A 343 22.75 -9.28 -9.48
CA ARG A 343 22.21 -10.58 -9.08
C ARG A 343 22.86 -11.76 -9.80
N ILE A 344 23.63 -11.50 -10.87
CA ILE A 344 24.29 -12.50 -11.70
C ILE A 344 25.80 -12.24 -11.67
N SER A 345 26.54 -13.11 -11.00
CA SER A 345 28.01 -13.03 -10.80
C SER A 345 28.87 -13.07 -12.07
N LYS A 346 28.27 -13.10 -13.26
CA LYS A 346 29.00 -13.16 -14.54
C LYS A 346 28.87 -11.84 -15.28
N PHE A 347 30.00 -11.17 -15.40
CA PHE A 347 30.21 -10.05 -16.30
C PHE A 347 30.17 -10.52 -17.75
N CYS A 348 29.49 -9.80 -18.63
CA CYS A 348 29.51 -10.07 -20.05
C CYS A 348 30.43 -9.05 -20.74
N GLU A 349 31.68 -9.45 -21.00
CA GLU A 349 32.71 -8.58 -21.62
C GLU A 349 32.31 -8.01 -22.99
N GLY A 350 31.32 -8.62 -23.67
CA GLY A 350 30.84 -8.16 -24.98
C GLY A 350 30.05 -6.84 -24.98
N PHE A 351 29.68 -6.30 -23.81
CA PHE A 351 28.86 -5.08 -23.69
C PHE A 351 29.60 -3.86 -23.14
N THR A 352 30.87 -3.99 -22.75
CA THR A 352 31.66 -2.87 -22.21
C THR A 352 31.82 -1.74 -23.20
N ASN A 353 31.98 -2.05 -24.49
CA ASN A 353 32.13 -1.02 -25.54
C ASN A 353 30.79 -0.43 -25.99
N LEU A 354 29.66 -1.07 -25.66
CA LEU A 354 28.32 -0.56 -25.96
C LEU A 354 27.85 0.47 -24.92
N SER A 355 28.31 0.34 -23.67
CA SER A 355 28.04 1.26 -22.57
C SER A 355 28.37 2.71 -22.95
N ASP A 356 29.57 2.96 -23.47
CA ASP A 356 30.06 4.33 -23.68
C ASP A 356 29.31 5.04 -24.82
N ASP A 357 29.10 4.36 -25.95
CA ASP A 357 28.37 4.90 -27.11
C ASP A 357 26.87 5.09 -26.81
N PHE A 358 26.24 4.20 -26.03
CA PHE A 358 24.83 4.34 -25.66
C PHE A 358 24.60 5.32 -24.50
N ALA A 359 25.52 5.42 -23.54
CA ALA A 359 25.42 6.40 -22.45
C ALA A 359 25.38 7.82 -23.00
N GLN A 360 26.13 8.11 -24.07
CA GLN A 360 26.10 9.40 -24.76
C GLN A 360 24.75 9.67 -25.45
N ILE A 361 24.08 8.63 -25.97
CA ILE A 361 22.77 8.75 -26.63
C ILE A 361 21.61 8.82 -25.62
N ALA A 362 21.75 8.15 -24.47
CA ALA A 362 20.71 8.03 -23.44
C ALA A 362 20.81 9.08 -22.32
N GLY A 363 21.85 9.92 -22.31
CA GLY A 363 22.06 10.98 -21.31
C GLY A 363 20.88 11.95 -21.16
N ASP A 364 20.11 12.16 -22.23
CA ASP A 364 18.92 13.04 -22.24
C ASP A 364 17.61 12.31 -21.87
N TRP A 365 17.63 10.98 -21.72
CA TRP A 365 16.41 10.18 -21.56
C TRP A 365 16.04 9.94 -20.09
N PHE A 366 16.95 10.23 -19.17
CA PHE A 366 16.77 9.97 -17.73
C PHE A 366 17.14 11.21 -16.90
N ILE A 367 16.37 11.44 -15.83
CA ILE A 367 16.78 12.36 -14.77
C ILE A 367 17.87 11.64 -13.97
N ILE A 368 19.13 11.97 -14.25
CA ILE A 368 20.28 11.56 -13.45
C ILE A 368 20.37 12.56 -12.28
N GLU A 369 20.70 12.09 -11.07
CA GLU A 369 21.11 13.01 -10.00
C GLU A 369 22.30 13.83 -10.51
N GLU A 370 22.22 15.16 -10.44
CA GLU A 370 23.29 16.05 -10.84
C GLU A 370 24.59 15.62 -10.13
N GLN A 371 25.55 15.14 -10.93
CA GLN A 371 26.90 14.91 -10.45
C GLN A 371 27.45 16.23 -9.89
N PRO A 372 28.20 16.22 -8.76
CA PRO A 372 28.84 17.43 -8.27
C PRO A 372 29.75 18.00 -9.35
N TYR A 373 29.59 19.29 -9.62
CA TYR A 373 30.43 20.03 -10.57
C TYR A 373 31.89 19.96 -10.07
N ASP A 374 32.72 19.13 -10.72
CA ASP A 374 34.16 19.08 -10.45
C ASP A 374 34.80 20.29 -11.14
N SER A 375 34.97 21.37 -10.38
CA SER A 375 35.67 22.57 -10.83
C SER A 375 37.18 22.34 -10.84
N ASN A 376 37.67 21.58 -11.82
CA ASN A 376 39.09 21.54 -12.17
C ASN A 376 39.25 21.84 -13.67
N ILE A 377 39.00 23.09 -14.05
CA ILE A 377 39.64 23.67 -15.23
C ILE A 377 40.94 24.29 -14.72
N GLU A 378 42.01 23.51 -14.81
CA GLU A 378 43.36 24.04 -14.82
C GLU A 378 43.46 25.05 -15.97
N THR A 379 43.73 26.30 -15.60
CA THR A 379 44.22 27.30 -16.55
C THR A 379 45.69 27.00 -16.81
N ASN A 380 46.01 26.56 -18.02
CA ASN A 380 47.37 26.59 -18.56
C ASN A 380 47.31 26.63 -20.09
N GLY A 381 47.72 27.78 -20.66
CA GLY A 381 47.97 27.97 -22.09
C GLY A 381 47.12 29.05 -22.73
#